data_AF-A0A852RJS4-F1
#
_entry.id   AF-A0A852RJS4-F1
#
_cell.length_a   1.000
_cell.length_b   1.000
_cell.length_c   1.000
_cell.angle_alpha   90.00
_cell.angle_beta   90.00
_cell.angle_gamma   90.00
#
_symmetry.space_group_name_H-M   'P 1'
#
loop_
_entity.id
_entity.type
_entity.pdbx_description
1 polymer ?
#
loop_
_entity_poly.entity_id
_entity_poly.type
_entity_poly.pdbx_seq_one_letter_code
_entity_poly.pdbx_strand_id
1 'polypeptide(L)'
;MENTPDLADLITQLKGEEYDVSEPLPGVLHVKGRFSNPERIALRAAADAGDVPLAVWATSHHDDWALVAWDRPELVTITQKGATPQRWRHRRPPATLRPDAQTFLEGASSPFDIVTRPKHQPTDAAREVLGRFGITDPPPPGWVPPVVEAPPVPTVRESRVPAATEKAARAPRATKPKAPARATKPEPVIAVCPTCFMALPATGVCDNCG
;
A
#
# COMPACT_ATOMS: atom_id res chain seq x y z
N MET A 1 0.61 14.21 35.21
CA MET A 1 -0.34 14.74 34.21
C MET A 1 0.49 15.03 32.99
N GLU A 2 0.70 13.99 32.20
CA GLU A 2 1.58 14.01 31.03
C GLU A 2 0.88 14.79 29.91
N ASN A 3 1.63 15.67 29.25
CA ASN A 3 1.16 16.55 28.18
C ASN A 3 0.50 15.73 27.07
N THR A 4 -0.83 15.66 27.07
CA THR A 4 -1.57 15.19 25.90
C THR A 4 -1.37 16.24 24.81
N PRO A 5 -0.90 15.87 23.61
CA PRO A 5 -0.79 16.82 22.51
C PRO A 5 -2.15 17.46 22.23
N ASP A 6 -2.20 18.78 22.08
CA ASP A 6 -3.45 19.47 21.78
C ASP A 6 -3.84 19.20 20.32
N LEU A 7 -4.85 18.34 20.15
CA LEU A 7 -5.40 17.94 18.85
C LEU A 7 -6.79 18.55 18.59
N ALA A 8 -7.25 19.51 19.41
CA ALA A 8 -8.62 20.01 19.37
C ALA A 8 -8.99 20.64 18.01
N ASP A 9 -8.09 21.43 17.44
CA ASP A 9 -8.30 22.06 16.13
C ASP A 9 -8.38 21.01 15.00
N LEU A 10 -7.50 20.00 15.03
CA LEU A 10 -7.50 18.91 14.07
C LEU A 10 -8.79 18.06 14.17
N ILE A 11 -9.22 17.73 15.39
CA ILE A 11 -10.48 17.01 15.63
C ILE A 11 -11.66 17.83 15.11
N THR A 12 -11.67 19.13 15.36
CA THR A 12 -12.74 20.03 14.88
C THR A 12 -12.77 20.08 13.36
N GLN A 13 -11.61 20.20 12.71
CA GLN A 13 -11.50 20.18 11.26
C GLN A 13 -12.03 18.86 10.67
N LEU A 14 -11.56 17.72 11.17
CA LEU A 14 -11.96 16.39 10.67
C LEU A 14 -13.46 16.13 10.86
N LYS A 15 -14.04 16.56 11.99
CA LYS A 15 -15.50 16.48 12.21
C LYS A 15 -16.28 17.41 11.29
N GLY A 16 -15.74 18.58 10.96
CA GLY A 16 -16.29 19.50 9.97
C GLY A 16 -16.33 18.91 8.55
N GLU A 17 -15.44 17.96 8.26
CA GLU A 17 -15.43 17.16 7.01
C GLU A 17 -16.38 15.94 7.06
N GLU A 18 -17.27 15.88 8.06
CA GLU A 18 -18.27 14.82 8.26
C GLU A 18 -17.67 13.43 8.59
N TYR A 19 -16.44 13.38 9.09
CA TYR A 19 -15.88 12.14 9.64
C TYR A 19 -16.32 11.92 11.09
N ASP A 20 -16.48 10.65 11.46
CA ASP A 20 -16.58 10.23 12.85
C ASP A 20 -15.17 10.14 13.42
N VAL A 21 -14.89 10.89 14.49
CA VAL A 21 -13.55 11.04 15.07
C VAL A 21 -13.62 10.78 16.57
N SER A 22 -12.85 9.80 17.01
CA SER A 22 -12.65 9.47 18.42
C SER A 22 -11.17 9.46 18.78
N GLU A 23 -10.85 9.61 20.05
CA GLU A 23 -9.48 9.54 20.58
C GLU A 23 -9.37 8.32 21.52
N PRO A 24 -9.09 7.12 20.99
CA PRO A 24 -9.02 5.90 21.81
C PRO A 24 -7.85 5.88 22.81
N LEU A 25 -6.76 6.61 22.52
CA LEU A 25 -5.58 6.74 23.37
C LEU A 25 -5.07 8.20 23.29
N PRO A 26 -4.37 8.72 24.31
CA PRO A 26 -3.82 10.08 24.26
C PRO A 26 -2.94 10.30 23.03
N GLY A 27 -3.28 11.30 22.21
CA GLY A 27 -2.55 11.60 20.98
C GLY A 27 -2.80 10.61 19.83
N VAL A 28 -3.83 9.77 19.93
CA VAL A 28 -4.20 8.79 18.90
C VAL A 28 -5.63 9.01 18.45
N LEU A 29 -5.82 9.35 17.19
CA LEU A 29 -7.14 9.54 16.59
C LEU A 29 -7.60 8.26 15.86
N HIS A 30 -8.89 7.99 15.93
CA HIS A 30 -9.56 7.03 15.04
C HIS A 30 -10.62 7.78 14.22
N VAL A 31 -10.36 7.88 12.93
CA VAL A 31 -11.20 8.52 11.92
C VAL A 31 -11.95 7.46 11.13
N LYS A 32 -13.28 7.54 11.11
CA LYS A 32 -14.14 6.68 10.30
C LYS A 32 -14.97 7.54 9.35
N GLY A 33 -15.20 7.04 8.14
CA GLY A 33 -16.00 7.79 7.19
C GLY A 33 -16.12 7.14 5.82
N ARG A 34 -16.80 7.87 4.94
CA ARG A 34 -17.06 7.43 3.57
C ARG A 34 -15.92 7.85 2.63
N PHE A 35 -14.82 7.12 2.70
CA PHE A 35 -13.68 7.24 1.79
C PHE A 35 -13.19 5.87 1.35
N SER A 36 -12.48 5.78 0.21
CA SER A 36 -11.92 4.52 -0.32
C SER A 36 -10.43 4.33 -0.01
N ASN A 37 -9.70 5.42 0.32
CA ASN A 37 -8.27 5.37 0.61
C ASN A 37 -8.00 5.81 2.06
N PRO A 38 -7.99 4.88 3.02
CA PRO A 38 -7.71 5.20 4.43
C PRO A 38 -6.29 5.77 4.64
N GLU A 39 -5.28 5.30 3.90
CA GLU A 39 -3.90 5.79 4.02
C GLU A 39 -3.82 7.29 3.72
N ARG A 40 -4.55 7.76 2.70
CA ARG A 40 -4.60 9.19 2.35
C ARG A 40 -5.21 10.04 3.47
N ILE A 41 -6.28 9.57 4.11
CA ILE A 41 -6.92 10.28 5.22
C ILE A 41 -5.98 10.38 6.41
N ALA A 42 -5.37 9.26 6.81
CA ALA A 42 -4.46 9.23 7.94
C ALA A 42 -3.19 10.07 7.70
N LEU A 43 -2.61 10.02 6.49
CA LEU A 43 -1.46 10.85 6.12
C LEU A 43 -1.79 12.35 6.07
N ARG A 44 -2.99 12.71 5.59
CA ARG A 44 -3.45 14.10 5.58
C ARG A 44 -3.64 14.62 7.00
N ALA A 45 -4.30 13.85 7.88
CA ALA A 45 -4.43 14.22 9.29
C ALA A 45 -3.06 14.40 9.96
N ALA A 46 -2.10 13.50 9.67
CA ALA A 46 -0.73 13.64 10.16
C ALA A 46 -0.03 14.90 9.63
N ALA A 47 -0.29 15.28 8.38
CA ALA A 47 0.25 16.49 7.80
C ALA A 47 -0.39 17.77 8.38
N ASP A 48 -1.67 17.75 8.69
CA ASP A 48 -2.41 18.89 9.27
C ASP A 48 -2.05 19.08 10.76
N ALA A 49 -1.66 18.03 11.47
CA ALA A 49 -1.06 18.11 12.81
C ALA A 49 0.34 18.79 12.84
N GLY A 50 0.98 18.96 11.68
CA GLY A 50 2.29 19.61 11.56
C GLY A 50 3.39 18.84 12.29
N ASP A 51 3.89 19.41 13.37
CA ASP A 51 5.01 18.88 14.17
C ASP A 51 4.54 18.19 15.46
N VAL A 52 3.23 18.23 15.74
CA VAL A 52 2.64 17.57 16.89
C VAL A 52 2.70 16.06 16.67
N PRO A 53 3.31 15.27 17.58
CA PRO A 53 3.30 13.83 17.49
C PRO A 53 1.86 13.29 17.62
N LEU A 54 1.46 12.42 16.69
CA LEU A 54 0.18 11.73 16.75
C LEU A 54 0.22 10.39 16.01
N ALA A 55 -0.72 9.53 16.36
CA ALA A 55 -1.10 8.40 15.52
C ALA A 55 -2.55 8.53 15.04
N VAL A 56 -2.82 8.03 13.84
CA VAL A 56 -4.15 8.10 13.22
C VAL A 56 -4.50 6.75 12.62
N TRP A 57 -5.53 6.11 13.17
CA TRP A 57 -6.28 5.10 12.45
C TRP A 57 -7.29 5.78 11.53
N ALA A 58 -7.32 5.37 10.26
CA ALA A 58 -8.41 5.69 9.35
C ALA A 58 -9.08 4.38 8.92
N THR A 59 -10.39 4.24 9.12
CA THR A 59 -11.17 3.08 8.66
C THR A 59 -12.22 3.52 7.66
N SER A 60 -12.17 2.91 6.48
CA SER A 60 -13.09 3.17 5.38
C SER A 60 -14.45 2.52 5.61
N HIS A 61 -15.42 2.92 4.81
CA HIS A 61 -16.71 2.24 4.68
C HIS A 61 -16.66 0.81 4.09
N HIS A 62 -15.48 0.33 3.68
CA HIS A 62 -15.25 -1.06 3.27
C HIS A 62 -14.52 -1.87 4.34
N ASP A 63 -14.38 -1.34 5.56
CA ASP A 63 -13.61 -1.91 6.67
C ASP A 63 -12.10 -2.10 6.39
N ASP A 64 -11.61 -1.51 5.29
CA ASP A 64 -10.18 -1.32 5.07
C ASP A 64 -9.66 -0.25 6.01
N TRP A 65 -8.43 -0.41 6.49
CA TRP A 65 -7.85 0.56 7.39
C TRP A 65 -6.39 0.87 7.11
N ALA A 66 -5.98 2.03 7.59
CA ALA A 66 -4.59 2.44 7.67
C ALA A 66 -4.29 2.97 9.07
N LEU A 67 -3.11 2.67 9.57
CA LEU A 67 -2.51 3.31 10.74
C LEU A 67 -1.32 4.13 10.27
N VAL A 68 -1.31 5.41 10.61
CA VAL A 68 -0.17 6.31 10.44
C VAL A 68 0.30 6.75 11.81
N ALA A 69 1.55 6.48 12.16
CA ALA A 69 2.19 7.05 13.34
C ALA A 69 3.23 8.08 12.89
N TRP A 70 3.07 9.31 13.36
CA TRP A 70 3.87 10.47 12.99
C TRP A 70 4.49 11.09 14.24
N ASP A 71 5.81 10.98 14.33
CA ASP A 71 6.63 11.59 15.37
C ASP A 71 7.94 12.00 14.72
N ARG A 72 7.99 13.24 14.21
CA ARG A 72 9.06 13.68 13.29
C ARG A 72 10.44 13.34 13.86
N PRO A 73 11.34 12.72 13.06
CA PRO A 73 11.22 12.43 11.63
C PRO A 73 10.57 11.09 11.29
N GLU A 74 10.10 10.32 12.27
CA GLU A 74 9.58 8.97 12.05
C GLU A 74 8.16 9.01 11.48
N LEU A 75 7.99 8.32 10.36
CA LEU A 75 6.70 8.09 9.73
C LEU A 75 6.51 6.60 9.50
N VAL A 76 5.63 5.98 10.27
CA VAL A 76 5.23 4.58 10.09
C VAL A 76 3.84 4.56 9.45
N THR A 77 3.70 3.84 8.34
CA THR A 77 2.39 3.57 7.71
C THR A 77 2.14 2.07 7.63
N ILE A 78 0.97 1.65 8.08
CA ILE A 78 0.50 0.26 8.05
C ILE A 78 -0.85 0.27 7.36
N THR A 79 -1.02 -0.57 6.35
CA THR A 79 -2.28 -0.66 5.60
C THR A 79 -2.78 -2.09 5.59
N GLN A 80 -4.09 -2.24 5.68
CA GLN A 80 -4.82 -3.50 5.63
C GLN A 80 -5.99 -3.33 4.67
N LYS A 81 -6.03 -4.18 3.64
CA LYS A 81 -7.10 -4.20 2.64
C LYS A 81 -7.82 -5.54 2.71
N GLY A 82 -9.06 -5.56 3.19
CA GLY A 82 -9.79 -6.79 3.50
C GLY A 82 -8.91 -7.80 4.22
N ALA A 83 -8.69 -8.96 3.61
CA ALA A 83 -7.89 -10.05 4.17
C ALA A 83 -6.44 -10.12 3.68
N THR A 84 -5.96 -9.15 2.89
CA THR A 84 -4.56 -9.16 2.44
C THR A 84 -3.62 -9.02 3.64
N PRO A 85 -2.38 -9.55 3.60
CA PRO A 85 -1.43 -9.32 4.67
C PRO A 85 -1.18 -7.82 4.91
N GLN A 86 -1.02 -7.43 6.18
CA GLN A 86 -0.67 -6.07 6.55
C GLN A 86 0.60 -5.63 5.83
N ARG A 87 0.59 -4.40 5.35
CA ARG A 87 1.71 -3.82 4.64
C ARG A 87 2.34 -2.69 5.45
N TRP A 88 3.50 -2.98 6.02
CA TRP A 88 4.27 -2.00 6.79
C TRP A 88 5.19 -1.17 5.90
N ARG A 89 5.36 0.09 6.27
CA ARG A 89 6.38 0.99 5.74
C ARG A 89 6.86 1.92 6.84
N HIS A 90 8.17 2.05 6.96
CA HIS A 90 8.80 2.97 7.90
C HIS A 90 9.69 3.92 7.09
N ARG A 91 9.54 5.22 7.33
CA ARG A 91 10.21 6.29 6.62
C ARG A 91 10.78 7.31 7.59
N ARG A 92 11.85 7.97 7.13
CA ARG A 92 12.41 9.17 7.76
C ARG A 92 12.44 10.33 6.76
N PRO A 93 11.28 10.96 6.46
CA PRO A 93 11.23 12.14 5.61
C PRO A 93 12.09 13.29 6.17
N PRO A 94 12.71 14.12 5.30
CA PRO A 94 13.37 15.34 5.74
C PRO A 94 12.36 16.34 6.29
N ALA A 95 12.80 17.30 7.11
CA ALA A 95 11.92 18.28 7.76
C ALA A 95 11.10 19.14 6.77
N THR A 96 11.57 19.29 5.53
CA THR A 96 10.85 20.02 4.47
C THR A 96 9.70 19.22 3.86
N LEU A 97 9.63 17.91 4.10
CA LEU A 97 8.65 17.02 3.49
C LEU A 97 7.55 16.66 4.48
N ARG A 98 6.32 17.04 4.14
CA ARG A 98 5.13 16.71 4.93
C ARG A 98 4.76 15.22 4.78
N PRO A 99 4.10 14.61 5.78
CA PRO A 99 3.64 13.21 5.70
C PRO A 99 2.76 12.90 4.49
N ASP A 100 1.84 13.79 4.13
CA ASP A 100 0.90 13.63 3.01
C ASP A 100 1.56 13.64 1.64
N ALA A 101 2.77 14.18 1.51
CA ALA A 101 3.54 14.11 0.26
C ALA A 101 3.80 12.66 -0.20
N GLN A 102 3.76 11.68 0.72
CA GLN A 102 3.91 10.27 0.38
C GLN A 102 2.74 9.72 -0.47
N THR A 103 1.57 10.38 -0.45
CA THR A 103 0.41 9.97 -1.25
C THR A 103 0.65 10.14 -2.75
N PHE A 104 1.58 11.02 -3.15
CA PHE A 104 1.93 11.26 -4.55
C PHE A 104 3.08 10.38 -5.05
N LEU A 105 3.71 9.61 -4.16
CA LEU A 105 4.83 8.72 -4.49
C LEU A 105 4.34 7.29 -4.83
N GLU A 106 3.13 7.17 -5.39
CA GLU A 106 2.45 5.89 -5.62
C GLU A 106 3.36 4.85 -6.32
N GLY A 107 3.33 3.62 -5.79
CA GLY A 107 3.97 2.44 -6.41
C GLY A 107 5.49 2.31 -6.21
N ALA A 108 6.24 3.40 -6.09
CA ALA A 108 7.69 3.34 -5.90
C ALA A 108 8.07 3.23 -4.41
N SER A 109 9.26 2.66 -4.14
CA SER A 109 9.90 2.86 -2.84
C SER A 109 10.25 4.34 -2.73
N SER A 110 9.87 4.98 -1.62
CA SER A 110 10.33 6.34 -1.34
C SER A 110 11.85 6.32 -1.15
N PRO A 111 12.62 7.33 -1.60
CA PRO A 111 14.04 7.42 -1.24
C PRO A 111 14.25 7.51 0.27
N PHE A 112 13.19 7.83 1.03
CA PHE A 112 13.17 7.90 2.49
C PHE A 112 12.67 6.61 3.17
N ASP A 113 12.31 5.57 2.39
CA ASP A 113 11.92 4.28 2.94
C ASP A 113 13.12 3.61 3.61
N ILE A 114 12.96 3.22 4.88
CA ILE A 114 13.86 2.27 5.53
C ILE A 114 13.60 0.92 4.89
N VAL A 115 14.58 0.44 4.12
CA VAL A 115 14.45 -0.79 3.34
C VAL A 115 14.37 -2.00 4.27
N THR A 116 13.24 -2.70 4.23
CA THR A 116 13.04 -3.96 4.94
C THR A 116 13.21 -5.15 4.01
N ARG A 117 13.81 -6.22 4.53
CA ARG A 117 13.92 -7.52 3.87
C ARG A 117 13.55 -8.61 4.89
N PRO A 118 12.44 -9.35 4.71
CA PRO A 118 11.45 -9.24 3.62
C PRO A 118 10.75 -7.87 3.56
N LYS A 119 10.29 -7.48 2.37
CA LYS A 119 9.59 -6.21 2.15
C LYS A 119 8.31 -6.20 2.98
N HIS A 120 7.92 -5.01 3.44
CA HIS A 120 6.63 -4.78 4.13
C HIS A 120 6.49 -5.44 5.50
N GLN A 121 7.61 -5.84 6.09
CA GLN A 121 7.66 -6.33 7.47
C GLN A 121 7.90 -5.18 8.44
N PRO A 122 7.41 -5.29 9.69
CA PRO A 122 7.74 -4.36 10.77
C PRO A 122 9.25 -4.40 11.07
N THR A 123 9.81 -3.24 11.38
CA THR A 123 11.12 -3.13 12.03
C THR A 123 10.94 -2.89 13.53
N ASP A 124 11.96 -3.19 14.34
CA ASP A 124 11.92 -2.89 15.77
C ASP A 124 11.76 -1.39 16.03
N ALA A 125 12.44 -0.56 15.25
CA ALA A 125 12.27 0.89 15.28
C ALA A 125 10.82 1.32 14.94
N ALA A 126 10.15 0.67 13.98
CA ALA A 126 8.76 0.97 13.68
C ALA A 126 7.84 0.62 14.85
N ARG A 127 8.10 -0.52 15.53
CA ARG A 127 7.35 -0.90 16.73
C ARG A 127 7.59 0.06 17.90
N GLU A 128 8.82 0.55 18.06
CA GLU A 128 9.15 1.54 19.07
C GLU A 128 8.35 2.83 18.85
N VAL A 129 8.23 3.30 17.61
CA VAL A 129 7.40 4.47 17.26
C VAL A 129 5.94 4.24 17.66
N LEU A 130 5.36 3.09 17.32
CA LEU A 130 4.00 2.73 17.76
C LEU A 130 3.87 2.72 19.30
N GLY A 131 4.89 2.20 19.99
CA GLY A 131 4.95 2.14 21.45
C GLY A 131 4.89 3.50 22.13
N ARG A 132 5.41 4.57 21.50
CA ARG A 132 5.30 5.95 22.03
C ARG A 132 3.86 6.44 22.13
N PHE A 133 2.97 5.89 21.30
CA PHE A 133 1.54 6.16 21.29
C PHE A 133 0.72 5.14 22.12
N GLY A 134 1.39 4.22 22.82
CA GLY A 134 0.73 3.12 23.53
C GLY A 134 0.14 2.04 22.61
N ILE A 135 0.46 2.06 21.31
CA ILE A 135 -0.07 1.10 20.34
C ILE A 135 0.79 -0.17 20.39
N THR A 136 0.20 -1.27 20.85
CA THR A 136 0.86 -2.59 20.94
C THR A 136 0.49 -3.52 19.79
N ASP A 137 -0.70 -3.35 19.21
CA ASP A 137 -1.18 -4.09 18.05
C ASP A 137 -1.68 -3.11 16.97
N PRO A 138 -1.31 -3.29 15.68
CA PRO A 138 -1.67 -2.34 14.63
C PRO A 138 -3.16 -2.19 14.28
N PRO A 139 -4.00 -3.25 14.29
CA PRO A 139 -5.41 -3.12 13.96
C PRO A 139 -6.13 -2.11 14.88
N PRO A 140 -7.08 -1.34 14.34
CA PRO A 140 -7.86 -0.43 15.17
C PRO A 140 -8.68 -1.21 16.22
N PRO A 141 -8.97 -0.61 17.39
CA PRO A 141 -9.74 -1.25 18.44
C PRO A 141 -11.07 -1.80 17.94
N GLY A 142 -11.33 -3.08 18.22
CA GLY A 142 -12.56 -3.78 17.83
C GLY A 142 -12.64 -4.25 16.37
N TRP A 143 -11.58 -4.05 15.57
CA TRP A 143 -11.55 -4.60 14.21
C TRP A 143 -11.30 -6.11 14.22
N VAL A 144 -12.03 -6.82 13.37
CA VAL A 144 -11.93 -8.27 13.20
C VAL A 144 -11.51 -8.57 11.77
N PRO A 145 -10.49 -9.42 11.55
CA PRO A 145 -10.10 -9.82 10.20
C PRO A 145 -11.27 -10.43 9.45
N PRO A 146 -11.54 -10.00 8.20
CA PRO A 146 -12.55 -10.67 7.39
C PRO A 146 -12.14 -12.12 7.18
N VAL A 147 -13.04 -13.03 7.54
CA VAL A 147 -12.84 -14.47 7.41
C VAL A 147 -12.78 -14.79 5.91
N VAL A 148 -11.60 -15.16 5.42
CA VAL A 148 -11.46 -15.76 4.09
C VAL A 148 -11.77 -17.23 4.24
N GLU A 149 -12.92 -17.66 3.75
CA GLU A 149 -13.11 -19.08 3.47
C GLU A 149 -12.06 -19.48 2.42
N ALA A 150 -11.11 -20.33 2.83
CA ALA A 150 -10.07 -20.79 1.93
C ALA A 150 -10.73 -21.48 0.74
N PRO A 151 -10.45 -21.05 -0.52
CA PRO A 151 -10.88 -21.81 -1.67
C PRO A 151 -10.28 -23.23 -1.57
N PRO A 152 -11.02 -24.28 -1.99
CA PRO A 152 -10.52 -25.65 -1.92
C PRO A 152 -9.16 -25.71 -2.62
N VAL A 153 -8.15 -26.17 -1.88
CA VAL A 153 -6.76 -26.25 -2.34
C VAL A 153 -6.75 -27.02 -3.66
N PRO A 154 -6.33 -26.43 -4.80
CA PRO A 154 -6.17 -27.20 -6.02
C PRO A 154 -5.07 -28.21 -5.76
N THR A 155 -5.43 -29.50 -5.82
CA THR A 155 -4.47 -30.61 -5.77
C THR A 155 -3.39 -30.37 -6.82
N VAL A 156 -2.16 -30.16 -6.36
CA VAL A 156 -0.98 -30.03 -7.21
C VAL A 156 -0.92 -31.27 -8.10
N ARG A 157 -1.22 -31.11 -9.40
CA ARG A 157 -0.87 -32.13 -10.38
C ARG A 157 0.65 -32.11 -10.49
N GLU A 158 1.29 -33.14 -9.96
CA GLU A 158 2.70 -33.41 -10.17
C GLU A 158 2.97 -33.39 -11.67
N SER A 159 3.64 -32.33 -12.13
CA SER A 159 4.16 -32.27 -13.49
C SER A 159 5.36 -33.20 -13.57
N ARG A 160 5.11 -34.46 -13.96
CA ARG A 160 6.17 -35.42 -14.28
C ARG A 160 6.88 -34.93 -15.54
N VAL A 161 8.04 -34.33 -15.34
CA VAL A 161 9.00 -34.06 -16.42
C VAL A 161 9.37 -35.42 -17.04
N PRO A 162 9.18 -35.65 -18.36
CA PRO A 162 9.67 -36.88 -18.98
C PRO A 162 11.20 -36.91 -18.89
N ALA A 163 11.74 -38.03 -18.40
CA ALA A 163 13.17 -38.28 -18.36
C ALA A 163 13.74 -38.22 -19.79
N ALA A 164 14.81 -37.44 -19.95
CA ALA A 164 15.52 -37.30 -21.21
C ALA A 164 16.20 -38.64 -21.57
N THR A 165 15.73 -39.30 -22.62
CA THR A 165 16.45 -40.39 -23.28
C THR A 165 17.66 -39.82 -24.02
N GLU A 166 18.86 -40.26 -23.64
CA GLU A 166 20.11 -40.01 -24.33
C GLU A 166 20.01 -40.47 -25.80
N LYS A 167 20.30 -39.56 -26.74
CA LYS A 167 20.47 -39.89 -28.16
C LYS A 167 21.94 -39.81 -28.53
N ALA A 168 22.44 -40.90 -29.10
CA ALA A 168 23.78 -41.08 -29.62
C ALA A 168 24.17 -40.01 -30.66
N ALA A 169 25.46 -39.68 -30.66
CA ALA A 169 26.09 -38.68 -31.50
C ALA A 169 25.94 -38.97 -33.01
N ARG A 170 25.61 -37.95 -33.79
CA ARG A 170 25.62 -37.99 -35.26
C ARG A 170 26.53 -36.91 -35.83
N ALA A 171 27.33 -37.30 -36.82
CA ALA A 171 28.39 -36.53 -37.47
C ALA A 171 27.93 -35.16 -38.05
N PRO A 172 28.84 -34.18 -38.17
CA PRO A 172 28.50 -32.80 -38.52
C PRO A 172 28.10 -32.69 -39.99
N ARG A 173 26.95 -32.05 -40.26
CA ARG A 173 26.48 -31.72 -41.61
C ARG A 173 26.65 -30.23 -41.87
N ALA A 174 27.20 -29.92 -43.04
CA ALA A 174 27.53 -28.58 -43.53
C ALA A 174 26.36 -27.57 -43.42
N THR A 175 26.71 -26.35 -43.04
CA THR A 175 25.82 -25.20 -42.83
C THR A 175 25.27 -24.67 -44.14
N LYS A 176 23.94 -24.64 -44.26
CA LYS A 176 23.24 -23.80 -45.24
C LYS A 176 22.85 -22.46 -44.58
N PRO A 177 22.95 -21.31 -45.29
CA PRO A 177 22.54 -20.03 -44.73
C PRO A 177 21.04 -20.01 -44.41
N LYS A 178 20.71 -19.48 -43.24
CA LYS A 178 19.34 -19.32 -42.74
C LYS A 178 18.68 -18.13 -43.44
N ALA A 179 17.48 -18.34 -44.00
CA ALA A 179 16.66 -17.28 -44.56
C ALA A 179 16.30 -16.23 -43.47
N PRO A 180 16.15 -14.94 -43.82
CA PRO A 180 15.88 -13.89 -42.85
C PRO A 180 14.52 -14.06 -42.20
N ALA A 181 14.46 -13.68 -40.92
CA ALA A 181 13.27 -13.79 -40.09
C ALA A 181 12.11 -12.93 -40.63
N ARG A 182 10.89 -13.47 -40.56
CA ARG A 182 9.65 -12.72 -40.83
C ARG A 182 9.52 -11.54 -39.87
N ALA A 183 9.06 -10.41 -40.41
CA ALA A 183 8.82 -9.17 -39.69
C ALA A 183 7.88 -9.38 -38.48
N THR A 184 8.30 -8.85 -37.34
CA THR A 184 7.53 -8.76 -36.10
C THR A 184 6.25 -7.97 -36.36
N LYS A 185 5.10 -8.50 -35.93
CA LYS A 185 3.83 -7.75 -35.96
C LYS A 185 4.01 -6.46 -35.13
N PRO A 186 3.52 -5.31 -35.60
CA PRO A 186 3.59 -4.07 -34.84
C PRO A 186 2.81 -4.23 -33.53
N GLU A 187 3.37 -3.68 -32.45
CA GLU A 187 2.74 -3.67 -31.13
C GLU A 187 1.41 -2.92 -31.21
N PRO A 188 0.34 -3.43 -30.57
CA PRO A 188 -0.96 -2.78 -30.61
C PRO A 188 -0.85 -1.41 -29.91
N VAL A 189 -1.14 -0.36 -30.66
CA VAL A 189 -1.22 1.01 -30.13
C VAL A 189 -2.43 1.07 -29.20
N ILE A 190 -2.18 1.14 -27.90
CA ILE A 190 -3.21 1.27 -26.88
C ILE A 190 -3.73 2.71 -26.94
N ALA A 191 -5.02 2.88 -27.23
CA ALA A 191 -5.68 4.17 -27.15
C ALA A 191 -5.71 4.63 -25.69
N VAL A 192 -5.38 5.90 -25.43
CA VAL A 192 -5.29 6.47 -24.08
C VAL A 192 -6.37 7.55 -23.93
N CYS A 193 -7.07 7.56 -22.80
CA CYS A 193 -8.09 8.55 -22.49
C CYS A 193 -7.45 9.95 -22.36
N PRO A 194 -7.92 10.99 -23.07
CA PRO A 194 -7.31 12.32 -23.01
C PRO A 194 -7.59 13.06 -21.69
N THR A 195 -8.55 12.57 -20.89
CA THR A 195 -8.97 13.23 -19.65
C THR A 195 -8.23 12.70 -18.43
N CYS A 196 -8.04 11.38 -18.33
CA CYS A 196 -7.41 10.75 -17.18
C CYS A 196 -6.15 9.92 -17.51
N PHE A 197 -5.76 9.88 -18.79
CA PHE A 197 -4.56 9.19 -19.28
C PHE A 197 -4.48 7.68 -18.99
N MET A 198 -5.60 7.03 -18.65
CA MET A 198 -5.69 5.58 -18.60
C MET A 198 -5.86 4.95 -19.99
N ALA A 199 -5.43 3.70 -20.14
CA ALA A 199 -5.69 2.90 -21.33
C ALA A 199 -7.20 2.71 -21.54
N LEU A 200 -7.69 3.07 -22.72
CA LEU A 200 -9.09 2.88 -23.09
C LEU A 200 -9.33 1.40 -23.42
N PRO A 201 -10.46 0.82 -22.94
CA PRO A 201 -10.91 -0.46 -23.42
C PRO A 201 -11.32 -0.38 -24.91
N ALA A 202 -11.47 -1.53 -25.56
CA ALA A 202 -11.82 -1.61 -26.98
C ALA A 202 -13.18 -0.96 -27.33
N THR A 203 -14.02 -0.71 -26.32
CA THR A 203 -15.31 0.00 -26.44
C THR A 203 -15.14 1.51 -26.68
N GLY A 204 -13.95 2.08 -26.44
CA GLY A 204 -13.65 3.49 -26.66
C GLY A 204 -14.17 4.44 -25.59
N VAL A 205 -14.83 3.91 -24.55
CA VAL A 205 -15.37 4.67 -23.42
C VAL A 205 -14.50 4.43 -22.19
N CYS A 206 -14.12 5.49 -21.49
CA CYS A 206 -13.27 5.38 -20.32
C CYS A 206 -14.08 4.97 -19.09
N ASP A 207 -13.71 3.87 -18.45
CA ASP A 207 -14.41 3.36 -17.25
C ASP A 207 -14.41 4.34 -16.07
N ASN A 208 -13.50 5.33 -16.07
CA ASN A 208 -13.38 6.33 -15.01
C ASN A 208 -13.99 7.71 -15.37
N CYS A 209 -14.17 8.01 -16.66
CA CYS A 209 -14.68 9.32 -17.11
C CYS A 209 -16.11 9.27 -17.68
N GLY A 210 -16.57 8.07 -18.08
CA GLY A 210 -17.91 7.88 -18.70
C GLY A 210 -17.94 8.15 -20.18
#